data_AF-A0AAD0ANR2-F1
#
_entry.id   AF-A0AAD0ANR2-F1
#
_cell.length_a   1.000
_cell.length_b   1.000
_cell.length_c   1.000
_cell.angle_alpha   90.00
_cell.angle_beta   90.00
_cell.angle_gamma   90.00
#
_symmetry.space_group_name_H-M   'P 1'
#
loop_
_entity.id
_entity.type
_entity.pdbx_description
1 polymer ?
#
loop_
_entity_poly.entity_id
_entity_poly.type
_entity_poly.pdbx_seq_one_letter_code
_entity_poly.pdbx_strand_id
1 'polypeptide(L)'
;MEHLHSVSSNGVRTADISVFDQNTNQWKLKVKRDGITPQETTLFLESWTESRIIVEVDIAYKNRIISQTRRNIWKGTTPSGIKVEGYIALNTTVFPLQ
;
A
#
# COMPACT_ATOMS: atom_id res chain seq x y z
N MET A 1 3.44 -3.74 -16.22
CA MET A 1 4.48 -4.74 -15.87
C MET A 1 5.03 -4.33 -14.51
N GLU A 2 5.11 -5.27 -13.58
CA GLU A 2 5.62 -5.03 -12.22
C GLU A 2 7.06 -5.55 -12.15
N HIS A 3 7.96 -4.77 -11.55
CA HIS A 3 9.34 -5.21 -11.26
C HIS A 3 9.51 -5.31 -9.75
N LEU A 4 9.79 -6.52 -9.24
CA LEU A 4 9.88 -6.78 -7.81
C LEU A 4 11.30 -6.51 -7.30
N HIS A 5 11.39 -5.79 -6.18
CA HIS A 5 12.68 -5.39 -5.62
C HIS A 5 13.09 -6.28 -4.46
N SER A 6 12.20 -6.51 -3.49
CA SER A 6 12.51 -7.33 -2.31
C SER A 6 11.26 -7.82 -1.58
N VAL A 7 11.45 -8.88 -0.79
CA VAL A 7 10.47 -9.37 0.19
C VAL A 7 11.07 -9.16 1.57
N SER A 8 10.34 -8.44 2.42
CA SER A 8 10.76 -8.20 3.80
C SER A 8 10.49 -9.39 4.71
N SER A 9 11.06 -9.40 5.92
CA SER A 9 10.94 -10.50 6.88
C SER A 9 9.50 -10.77 7.33
N ASN A 10 8.61 -9.78 7.24
CA ASN A 10 7.18 -9.92 7.52
C ASN A 10 6.35 -10.29 6.27
N GLY A 11 7.00 -10.54 5.12
CA GLY A 11 6.37 -10.98 3.88
C GLY A 11 5.82 -9.84 3.00
N VAL A 12 5.91 -8.57 3.43
CA VAL A 12 5.54 -7.42 2.60
C VAL A 12 6.52 -7.30 1.43
N ARG A 13 5.98 -7.16 0.22
CA ARG A 13 6.75 -7.08 -1.03
C ARG A 13 6.88 -5.62 -1.48
N THR A 14 7.97 -5.30 -2.15
CA THR A 14 8.18 -3.99 -2.79
C THR A 14 8.31 -4.13 -4.29
N ALA A 15 7.68 -3.21 -5.03
CA ALA A 15 7.68 -3.23 -6.48
C ALA A 15 7.63 -1.82 -7.08
N ASP A 16 8.16 -1.69 -8.29
CA ASP A 16 7.82 -0.59 -9.19
C ASP A 16 6.54 -0.92 -9.94
N ILE A 17 5.58 0.00 -9.89
CA ILE A 17 4.28 -0.16 -10.54
C ILE A 17 4.09 0.87 -11.64
N SER A 18 3.44 0.45 -12.73
CA SER A 18 2.96 1.35 -13.77
C SER A 18 1.44 1.42 -13.71
N VAL A 19 0.88 2.61 -13.88
CA VAL A 19 -0.56 2.84 -13.96
C VAL A 19 -0.93 3.07 -15.41
N PHE A 20 -1.99 2.42 -15.87
CA PHE A 20 -2.49 2.62 -17.22
C PHE A 20 -3.19 3.98 -17.34
N ASP A 21 -2.69 4.84 -18.24
CA ASP A 21 -3.31 6.12 -18.58
C ASP A 21 -4.21 5.95 -19.80
N GLN A 22 -5.52 6.02 -19.59
CA GLN A 22 -6.53 5.87 -20.64
C GLN A 22 -6.51 7.01 -21.66
N ASN A 23 -6.05 8.21 -21.28
CA ASN A 23 -6.02 9.37 -22.19
C ASN A 23 -4.91 9.23 -23.24
N THR A 24 -3.77 8.67 -22.83
CA THR A 24 -2.62 8.46 -23.71
C THR A 24 -2.51 7.03 -24.23
N ASN A 25 -3.39 6.12 -23.77
CA ASN A 25 -3.37 4.69 -24.06
C ASN A 25 -2.00 4.03 -23.79
N GLN A 26 -1.35 4.43 -22.69
CA GLN A 26 0.01 4.03 -22.35
C GLN A 26 0.14 3.70 -20.87
N TRP A 27 1.02 2.75 -20.55
CA TRP A 27 1.44 2.50 -19.17
C TRP A 27 2.44 3.56 -18.73
N LYS A 28 2.12 4.29 -17.66
CA LYS A 28 3.00 5.29 -17.06
C LYS A 28 3.58 4.77 -15.75
N LEU A 29 4.91 4.76 -15.66
CA LEU A 29 5.61 4.38 -14.44
C LEU A 29 5.28 5.37 -13.31
N LYS A 30 4.96 4.84 -12.13
CA LYS A 30 4.79 5.66 -10.93
C LYS A 30 6.15 6.11 -10.44
N VAL A 31 6.36 7.42 -10.43
CA VAL A 31 7.61 8.06 -10.05
C VAL A 31 7.42 8.96 -8.82
N LYS A 32 8.52 9.26 -8.12
CA LYS A 32 8.55 10.21 -7.01
C LYS A 32 8.27 11.63 -7.51
N ARG A 33 8.23 12.60 -6.59
CA ARG A 33 7.97 14.02 -6.91
C ARG A 33 8.97 14.62 -7.90
N ASP A 34 10.15 14.02 -8.07
CA ASP A 34 11.15 14.44 -9.05
C ASP A 34 10.78 14.06 -10.50
N GLY A 35 9.74 13.24 -10.70
CA GLY A 35 9.27 12.83 -12.02
C GLY A 35 10.15 11.80 -12.73
N ILE A 36 11.22 11.33 -12.10
CA ILE A 36 12.24 10.49 -12.74
C ILE A 36 12.48 9.21 -11.94
N THR A 37 12.57 9.31 -10.61
CA THR A 37 12.91 8.17 -9.77
C THR A 37 11.68 7.28 -9.57
N PRO A 38 11.76 5.96 -9.83
CA PRO A 38 10.65 5.05 -9.54
C PRO A 38 10.19 5.16 -8.09
N GLN A 39 8.88 5.16 -7.88
CA GLN A 39 8.29 5.14 -6.55
C GLN A 39 8.00 3.70 -6.14
N GLU A 40 8.85 3.18 -5.25
CA GLU A 40 8.64 1.90 -4.59
C GLU A 40 7.26 1.87 -3.92
N THR A 41 6.49 0.84 -4.26
CA THR A 41 5.17 0.59 -3.70
C THR A 41 5.21 -0.71 -2.90
N THR A 42 4.64 -0.69 -1.70
CA THR A 42 4.51 -1.87 -0.85
C THR A 42 3.22 -2.62 -1.19
N LEU A 43 3.31 -3.95 -1.22
CA LEU A 43 2.22 -4.86 -1.55
C LEU A 43 2.04 -5.88 -0.44
N PHE A 44 0.80 -6.29 -0.22
CA PHE A 44 0.50 -7.39 0.70
C PHE A 44 1.15 -8.70 0.21
N LEU A 45 1.19 -9.70 1.08
CA LEU A 45 1.73 -11.01 0.73
C LEU A 45 1.00 -11.58 -0.48
N GLU A 46 1.74 -12.16 -1.42
CA GLU A 46 1.18 -12.78 -2.62
C GLU A 46 0.19 -13.90 -2.32
N SER A 47 0.43 -14.63 -1.22
CA SER A 47 -0.42 -15.72 -0.77
C SER A 47 -1.75 -15.23 -0.17
N TRP A 48 -1.93 -13.93 0.03
CA TRP A 48 -3.19 -13.39 0.54
C TRP A 48 -4.17 -13.19 -0.61
N THR A 49 -5.32 -13.85 -0.47
CA THR A 49 -6.46 -13.59 -1.33
C THR A 49 -7.05 -12.21 -1.05
N GLU A 50 -7.78 -11.67 -2.02
CA GLU A 50 -8.53 -10.42 -1.86
C GLU A 50 -9.44 -10.46 -0.61
N SER A 51 -10.21 -11.53 -0.43
CA SER A 51 -11.08 -11.71 0.73
C SER A 51 -10.30 -11.68 2.06
N ARG A 52 -9.10 -12.27 2.09
CA ARG A 52 -8.23 -12.20 3.27
C ARG A 52 -7.75 -10.77 3.52
N ILE A 53 -7.28 -10.06 2.49
CA ILE A 53 -6.85 -8.66 2.62
C ILE A 53 -7.97 -7.81 3.21
N ILE A 54 -9.21 -7.95 2.71
CA ILE A 54 -10.37 -7.20 3.21
C ILE A 54 -10.59 -7.45 4.71
N VAL A 55 -10.62 -8.71 5.15
CA VAL A 55 -10.84 -9.06 6.57
C VAL A 55 -9.71 -8.53 7.46
N GLU A 56 -8.46 -8.73 7.05
CA GLU A 56 -7.28 -8.31 7.81
C GLU A 56 -7.23 -6.78 7.97
N VAL A 57 -7.53 -6.06 6.89
CA VAL A 57 -7.59 -4.59 6.86
C VAL A 57 -8.75 -4.06 7.67
N ASP A 58 -9.95 -4.65 7.57
CA ASP A 58 -11.13 -4.19 8.31
C ASP A 58 -10.90 -4.26 9.82
N ILE A 59 -10.30 -5.35 10.30
CA ILE A 59 -9.94 -5.50 11.72
C ILE A 59 -8.86 -4.47 12.12
N ALA A 60 -7.83 -4.28 11.29
CA ALA A 60 -6.80 -3.26 11.55
C ALA A 60 -7.40 -1.84 11.59
N TYR A 61 -8.36 -1.54 10.71
CA TYR A 61 -9.03 -0.25 10.62
C TYR A 61 -9.94 0.00 11.83
N LYS A 62 -10.67 -1.02 12.29
CA LYS A 62 -11.49 -0.95 13.51
C LYS A 62 -10.64 -0.62 14.74
N ASN A 63 -9.42 -1.16 14.81
CA ASN A 63 -8.46 -0.95 15.89
C ASN A 63 -7.42 0.15 15.60
N ARG A 64 -7.69 1.04 14.64
CA ARG A 64 -6.72 2.02 14.16
C ARG A 64 -6.35 3.08 15.20
N ILE A 65 -5.14 3.59 15.06
CA ILE A 65 -4.64 4.79 15.73
C ILE A 65 -4.55 5.92 14.70
N ILE A 66 -5.23 7.02 14.96
CA ILE A 66 -5.15 8.22 14.11
C ILE A 66 -3.83 8.94 14.37
N SER A 67 -3.14 9.34 13.30
CA SER A 67 -1.90 10.11 13.43
C SER A 67 -2.21 11.49 14.02
N GLN A 68 -1.49 11.84 15.09
CA GLN A 68 -1.60 13.16 15.73
C GLN A 68 -0.82 14.26 14.98
N THR A 69 0.14 13.87 14.14
CA THR A 69 1.04 14.80 13.42
C THR A 69 0.76 14.89 11.93
N ARG A 70 0.13 13.87 11.33
CA ARG A 70 -0.20 13.83 9.90
C ARG A 70 -1.72 13.79 9.71
N ARG A 71 -2.25 14.81 9.04
CA ARG A 71 -3.69 14.95 8.79
C ARG A 71 -4.23 13.78 7.96
N ASN A 72 -5.39 13.26 8.35
CA ASN A 72 -6.13 12.18 7.67
C ASN A 72 -5.40 10.85 7.56
N ILE A 73 -4.41 10.59 8.41
CA ILE A 73 -3.65 9.34 8.38
C ILE A 73 -3.99 8.48 9.58
N TRP A 74 -4.09 7.18 9.37
CA TRP A 74 -4.22 6.19 10.42
C TRP A 74 -3.17 5.10 10.28
N LYS A 75 -2.86 4.44 11.40
CA LYS A 75 -1.99 3.27 11.47
C LYS A 75 -2.72 2.14 12.18
N GLY A 76 -2.44 0.91 11.79
CA GLY A 76 -2.98 -0.27 12.44
C GLY A 76 -2.06 -1.47 12.28
N THR A 77 -2.44 -2.58 12.90
CA THR A 77 -1.77 -3.87 12.73
C THR A 77 -2.84 -4.89 12.41
N THR A 78 -2.66 -5.65 11.34
CA THR A 78 -3.57 -6.74 10.96
C THR A 78 -3.49 -7.88 11.98
N PRO A 79 -4.52 -8.74 12.10
CA PRO A 79 -4.45 -9.96 12.92
C PRO A 79 -3.21 -10.82 12.66
N SER A 80 -2.78 -10.90 11.39
CA SER A 80 -1.56 -11.61 11.00
C SER A 80 -0.25 -10.85 11.34
N GLY A 81 -0.31 -9.71 12.02
CA GLY A 81 0.86 -8.97 12.50
C GLY A 81 1.47 -7.97 11.51
N ILE A 82 0.84 -7.72 10.37
CA ILE A 82 1.35 -6.77 9.36
C ILE A 82 0.95 -5.36 9.78
N LYS A 83 1.93 -4.48 9.94
CA LYS A 83 1.67 -3.06 10.17
C LYS A 83 1.16 -2.43 8.89
N VAL A 84 0.17 -1.57 9.00
CA VAL A 84 -0.43 -0.85 7.88
C VAL A 84 -0.54 0.64 8.19
N GLU A 85 -0.44 1.45 7.13
CA GLU A 85 -0.79 2.86 7.16
C GLU A 85 -1.86 3.13 6.08
N GLY A 86 -2.72 4.11 6.33
CA GLY A 86 -3.75 4.46 5.37
C GLY A 86 -4.24 5.89 5.51
N TYR A 87 -4.95 6.34 4.48
CA TYR A 87 -5.65 7.63 4.49
C TYR A 87 -7.13 7.41 4.83
N ILE A 88 -7.71 8.39 5.52
CA ILE A 88 -9.14 8.41 5.89
C ILE A 88 -9.94 9.29 4.92
N ALA A 89 -9.28 10.25 4.27
CA ALA A 89 -9.89 11.18 3.33
C ALA A 89 -8.81 11.76 2.39
N LEU A 90 -9.13 12.19 1.17
CA LEU A 90 -10.47 12.20 0.53
C LEU A 90 -10.97 10.81 0.11
N ASN A 91 -10.05 9.88 -0.19
CA ASN A 91 -10.36 8.46 -0.41
C ASN A 91 -9.76 7.63 0.72
N THR A 92 -10.53 6.69 1.26
CA THR A 92 -10.01 5.74 2.24
C THR A 92 -9.12 4.73 1.54
N THR A 93 -7.86 4.66 1.95
CA THR A 93 -6.87 3.73 1.39
C THR A 93 -6.04 3.10 2.50
N VAL A 94 -5.37 2.01 2.18
CA VAL A 94 -4.46 1.31 3.09
C VAL A 94 -3.33 0.68 2.29
N PHE A 95 -2.13 0.61 2.87
CA PHE A 95 -1.00 -0.12 2.34
C PHE A 95 -0.16 -0.72 3.48
N PRO A 96 0.51 -1.86 3.25
CA PRO A 96 1.35 -2.49 4.26
C PRO A 96 2.68 -1.75 4.43
N LEU A 97 3.25 -1.87 5.62
CA LEU A 97 4.55 -1.32 5.98
C LEU A 97 5.57 -2.45 6.11
N GLN A 98 6.78 -2.20 5.60
CA GLN A 98 7.94 -3.06 5.76
C GLN A 98 8.49 -3.01 7.20
#